data_AF-A0A353E5V4-F1
#
_entry.id   AF-A0A353E5V4-F1
#
_cell.length_a   1.000
_cell.length_b   1.000
_cell.length_c   1.000
_cell.angle_alpha   90.00
_cell.angle_beta   90.00
_cell.angle_gamma   90.00
#
_symmetry.space_group_name_H-M   'P 1'
#
loop_
_entity.id
_entity.type
_entity.pdbx_description
1 polymer ?
#
loop_
_entity_poly.entity_id
_entity_poly.type
_entity_poly.pdbx_seq_one_letter_code
_entity_poly.pdbx_strand_id
1 'polypeptide(L)'
;MFLSIIGVLPMMGWGQVFRHYEGIANKSGDYEVIDASKDCLRQKTHEFHYYIPVKAGVPTLLNLPIVKYTQDGGGDALEPRGFFRYYNYDTDMKSDHLSAYASSSNKLTEMTDGNGYSKGLVAYDIRVNAIRNTVGANYTRPNDANWTGETVACDVSRYVDGCENGTFTHEPTLSMRYIFHMIPAEKYADDLQAAILKGVGSKVNDLTYEDNKEMSVGLRDSVSQLTLRLNFNDITHYFFHPMRDLGKHHIYYSDDQYQIKESFFDKSQLMQANYIMWRVYNADKTMCATFWKGGRFFTLTLNNLNSHQWNYLNNSAVPNAKKPSLTFGSRVYVVAYAYNTSNANVACPVANFAVTFYNHYPQTAEQLKAKSQNTRLVDYLDEHYRAVAKVSFDDDDDEMTKYKPTSPNDNQDRLPS
;
A
#
# COMPACT_ATOMS: atom_id res chain seq x y z
N MET A 1 -31.20 15.43 45.93
CA MET A 1 -31.09 16.43 44.85
C MET A 1 -29.90 16.02 44.00
N PHE A 2 -30.10 15.12 43.03
CA PHE A 2 -29.07 14.68 42.10
C PHE A 2 -29.29 15.45 40.80
N LEU A 3 -28.38 16.39 40.51
CA LEU A 3 -28.36 17.12 39.26
C LEU A 3 -27.70 16.23 38.20
N SER A 4 -28.52 15.69 37.30
CA SER A 4 -28.09 15.04 36.07
C SER A 4 -27.55 16.09 35.11
N ILE A 5 -26.23 16.09 34.89
CA ILE A 5 -25.61 16.79 33.77
C ILE A 5 -25.87 15.95 32.53
N ILE A 6 -26.90 16.32 31.78
CA ILE A 6 -27.11 15.85 30.41
C ILE A 6 -25.99 16.47 29.57
N GLY A 7 -24.99 15.67 29.24
CA GLY A 7 -24.01 16.01 28.22
C GLY A 7 -24.74 16.14 26.89
N VAL A 8 -24.94 17.39 26.45
CA VAL A 8 -25.45 17.70 25.12
C VAL A 8 -24.38 17.26 24.12
N LEU A 9 -24.56 16.08 23.54
CA LEU A 9 -23.98 15.77 22.24
C LEU A 9 -24.51 16.82 21.26
N PRO A 10 -23.68 17.42 20.38
CA PRO A 10 -24.20 18.20 19.28
C PRO A 10 -25.09 17.26 18.45
N MET A 11 -26.40 17.47 18.57
CA MET A 11 -27.39 16.89 17.68
C MET A 11 -27.01 17.33 16.28
N MET A 12 -26.78 16.37 15.37
CA MET A 12 -26.65 16.67 13.95
C MET A 12 -27.89 17.45 13.53
N GLY A 13 -27.70 18.74 13.21
CA GLY A 13 -28.76 19.59 12.72
C GLY A 13 -29.33 18.99 11.44
N TRP A 14 -30.65 18.96 11.35
CA TRP A 14 -31.35 18.68 10.10
C TRP A 14 -30.81 19.61 9.00
N GLY A 15 -30.34 19.05 7.88
CA GLY A 15 -30.18 19.80 6.63
C GLY A 15 -28.78 20.29 6.23
N GLN A 16 -27.68 19.62 6.63
CA GLN A 16 -26.38 19.88 5.99
C GLN A 16 -26.35 19.27 4.58
N VAL A 17 -25.98 20.11 3.61
CA VAL A 17 -26.01 19.78 2.18
C VAL A 17 -24.59 19.71 1.67
N PHE A 18 -24.24 18.62 0.98
CA PHE A 18 -22.96 18.49 0.32
C PHE A 18 -22.84 19.52 -0.81
N ARG A 19 -21.67 20.17 -0.89
CA ARG A 19 -21.28 21.07 -1.97
C ARG A 19 -19.79 20.86 -2.22
N HIS A 20 -19.37 20.81 -3.48
CA HIS A 20 -17.94 20.83 -3.80
C HIS A 20 -17.30 22.17 -3.43
N TYR A 21 -15.97 22.19 -3.31
CA TYR A 21 -15.15 23.32 -2.83
C TYR A 21 -15.41 24.65 -3.58
N GLU A 22 -14.58 25.14 -4.50
CA GLU A 22 -14.63 26.49 -5.10
C GLU A 22 -13.88 27.52 -4.26
N GLY A 23 -12.62 27.69 -4.62
CA GLY A 23 -11.70 28.60 -3.97
C GLY A 23 -10.35 28.66 -4.68
N ILE A 24 -9.28 28.87 -3.90
CA ILE A 24 -7.94 29.12 -4.44
C ILE A 24 -7.39 27.87 -5.14
N ALA A 25 -7.64 26.69 -4.56
CA ALA A 25 -7.17 25.40 -5.08
C ALA A 25 -7.99 24.84 -6.24
N ASN A 26 -9.28 25.19 -6.37
CA ASN A 26 -10.14 24.83 -7.49
C ASN A 26 -11.06 26.01 -7.83
N LYS A 27 -10.85 26.64 -8.99
CA LYS A 27 -11.77 27.68 -9.47
C LYS A 27 -12.95 27.05 -10.21
N SER A 28 -14.02 27.83 -10.42
CA SER A 28 -15.09 27.45 -11.35
C SER A 28 -14.50 26.99 -12.69
N GLY A 29 -14.88 25.79 -13.14
CA GLY A 29 -14.38 25.16 -14.37
C GLY A 29 -13.07 24.37 -14.24
N ASP A 30 -12.44 24.32 -13.06
CA ASP A 30 -11.21 23.56 -12.82
C ASP A 30 -11.46 22.11 -12.32
N TYR A 31 -12.73 21.81 -12.04
CA TYR A 31 -13.18 20.48 -11.67
C TYR A 31 -13.08 19.50 -12.84
N GLU A 32 -12.80 18.25 -12.52
CA GLU A 32 -13.17 17.16 -13.40
C GLU A 32 -14.68 16.95 -13.33
N VAL A 33 -15.34 17.01 -14.48
CA VAL A 33 -16.79 16.83 -14.60
C VAL A 33 -17.07 15.37 -14.91
N ILE A 34 -17.74 14.67 -13.99
CA ILE A 34 -18.11 13.26 -14.14
C ILE A 34 -19.53 13.17 -14.73
N ASP A 35 -20.50 13.81 -14.08
CA ASP A 35 -21.88 13.92 -14.55
C ASP A 35 -22.46 15.29 -14.14
N ALA A 36 -22.42 16.24 -15.08
CA ALA A 36 -22.91 17.59 -14.84
C ALA A 36 -24.41 17.65 -14.48
N SER A 37 -25.20 16.65 -14.89
CA SER A 37 -26.65 16.64 -14.61
C SER A 37 -26.98 16.33 -13.15
N LYS A 38 -26.01 15.76 -12.42
CA LYS A 38 -26.13 15.36 -11.00
C LYS A 38 -25.15 16.11 -10.11
N ASP A 39 -24.57 17.19 -10.62
CA ASP A 39 -23.52 17.95 -9.95
C ASP A 39 -22.38 17.04 -9.43
N CYS A 40 -22.03 16.02 -10.23
CA CYS A 40 -20.98 15.06 -9.91
C CYS A 40 -19.65 15.62 -10.44
N LEU A 41 -18.91 16.25 -9.54
CA LEU A 41 -17.67 16.95 -9.84
C LEU A 41 -16.55 16.36 -8.99
N ARG A 42 -15.30 16.55 -9.41
CA ARG A 42 -14.16 16.05 -8.65
C ARG A 42 -13.05 17.08 -8.57
N GLN A 43 -12.64 17.36 -7.32
CA GLN A 43 -11.48 18.20 -7.05
C GLN A 43 -10.20 17.51 -7.49
N LYS A 44 -9.30 18.28 -8.14
CA LYS A 44 -7.93 17.89 -8.39
C LYS A 44 -7.14 17.86 -7.09
N THR A 45 -6.46 16.75 -6.84
CA THR A 45 -5.61 16.54 -5.67
C THR A 45 -4.62 15.42 -5.99
N HIS A 46 -3.66 15.18 -5.10
CA HIS A 46 -2.75 14.06 -5.26
C HIS A 46 -3.46 12.73 -5.01
N GLU A 47 -3.21 11.72 -5.84
CA GLU A 47 -3.94 10.45 -5.82
C GLU A 47 -3.02 9.26 -5.53
N PHE A 48 -3.46 8.37 -4.65
CA PHE A 48 -2.78 7.11 -4.32
C PHE A 48 -3.69 5.92 -4.60
N HIS A 49 -3.23 5.00 -5.44
CA HIS A 49 -4.03 3.85 -5.89
C HIS A 49 -3.69 2.57 -5.12
N TYR A 50 -4.73 1.86 -4.71
CA TYR A 50 -4.69 0.53 -4.12
C TYR A 50 -5.55 -0.41 -4.96
N TYR A 51 -5.05 -1.60 -5.21
CA TYR A 51 -5.83 -2.69 -5.82
C TYR A 51 -6.14 -3.68 -4.70
N ILE A 52 -7.41 -3.99 -4.47
CA ILE A 52 -7.83 -4.84 -3.34
C ILE A 52 -8.71 -5.97 -3.88
N PRO A 53 -8.22 -7.22 -3.89
CA PRO A 53 -9.04 -8.36 -4.21
C PRO A 53 -10.06 -8.62 -3.10
N VAL A 54 -11.33 -8.83 -3.47
CA VAL A 54 -12.45 -8.99 -2.54
C VAL A 54 -13.34 -10.20 -2.87
N LYS A 55 -13.78 -10.88 -1.82
CA LYS A 55 -14.75 -11.98 -1.89
C LYS A 55 -16.18 -11.45 -1.82
N ALA A 56 -17.10 -12.09 -2.54
CA ALA A 56 -18.51 -11.73 -2.50
C ALA A 56 -19.08 -11.83 -1.07
N GLY A 57 -19.83 -10.81 -0.66
CA GLY A 57 -20.53 -10.79 0.63
C GLY A 57 -19.64 -10.67 1.88
N VAL A 58 -18.32 -10.54 1.73
CA VAL A 58 -17.40 -10.36 2.87
C VAL A 58 -17.01 -8.89 3.00
N PRO A 59 -17.35 -8.22 4.11
CA PRO A 59 -16.92 -6.84 4.35
C PRO A 59 -15.40 -6.76 4.43
N THR A 60 -14.82 -5.85 3.64
CA THR A 60 -13.38 -5.58 3.58
C THR A 60 -13.12 -4.15 4.06
N LEU A 61 -12.28 -3.99 5.08
CA LEU A 61 -11.90 -2.68 5.59
C LEU A 61 -11.00 -1.96 4.58
N LEU A 62 -11.36 -0.73 4.22
CA LEU A 62 -10.53 0.15 3.41
C LEU A 62 -9.46 0.80 4.30
N ASN A 63 -8.29 0.17 4.34
CA ASN A 63 -7.17 0.62 5.17
C ASN A 63 -6.54 1.91 4.61
N LEU A 64 -6.57 2.98 5.40
CA LEU A 64 -5.85 4.21 5.12
C LEU A 64 -4.40 4.12 5.64
N PRO A 65 -3.41 4.73 4.97
CA PRO A 65 -2.02 4.76 5.42
C PRO A 65 -1.81 5.82 6.52
N ILE A 66 -2.68 5.82 7.53
CA ILE A 66 -2.62 6.69 8.70
C ILE A 66 -1.83 5.98 9.81
N VAL A 67 -0.98 6.71 10.53
CA VAL A 67 -0.21 6.19 11.66
C VAL A 67 -1.15 5.62 12.72
N LYS A 68 -0.89 4.37 13.11
CA LYS A 68 -1.69 3.62 14.07
C LYS A 68 -3.17 3.54 13.67
N TYR A 69 -3.45 3.35 12.38
CA TYR A 69 -4.80 3.07 11.87
C TYR A 69 -5.29 1.66 12.26
N THR A 70 -5.51 1.45 13.55
CA THR A 70 -5.93 0.17 14.15
C THR A 70 -7.08 0.42 15.14
N GLN A 71 -7.69 -0.64 15.69
CA GLN A 71 -8.81 -0.49 16.65
C GLN A 71 -8.38 0.10 17.98
N ASP A 72 -7.22 -0.32 18.48
CA ASP A 72 -6.64 0.16 19.74
C ASP A 72 -5.60 1.26 19.51
N GLY A 73 -5.48 1.71 18.27
CA GLY A 73 -4.56 2.79 17.91
C GLY A 73 -5.01 4.06 18.58
N GLY A 74 -4.13 4.67 19.36
CA GLY A 74 -4.35 6.04 19.83
C GLY A 74 -4.35 7.08 18.70
N GLY A 75 -4.15 6.66 17.44
CA GLY A 75 -3.89 7.53 16.29
C GLY A 75 -2.67 8.43 16.51
N ASP A 76 -2.52 9.43 15.65
CA ASP A 76 -1.47 10.46 15.81
C ASP A 76 -2.05 11.87 15.69
N ALA A 77 -1.45 12.82 16.43
CA ALA A 77 -1.80 14.24 16.45
C ALA A 77 -1.66 14.90 15.08
N LEU A 78 -0.66 14.45 14.32
CA LEU A 78 -0.23 15.05 13.06
C LEU A 78 -1.07 14.59 11.85
N GLU A 79 -1.88 13.55 12.05
CA GLU A 79 -2.73 12.97 11.00
C GLU A 79 -3.91 13.87 10.64
N PRO A 80 -4.40 13.83 9.39
CA PRO A 80 -5.54 14.63 8.95
C PRO A 80 -6.79 14.42 9.80
N ARG A 81 -7.49 15.52 10.10
CA ARG A 81 -8.74 15.55 10.88
C ARG A 81 -9.79 16.49 10.31
N GLY A 82 -9.47 17.16 9.22
CA GLY A 82 -10.32 18.15 8.61
C GLY A 82 -11.55 17.51 8.00
N PHE A 83 -11.33 16.47 7.18
CA PHE A 83 -12.38 15.84 6.40
C PHE A 83 -11.99 14.48 5.83
N PHE A 84 -12.99 13.59 5.75
CA PHE A 84 -12.94 12.28 5.12
C PHE A 84 -14.25 12.07 4.34
N ARG A 85 -14.18 11.70 3.06
CA ARG A 85 -15.36 11.30 2.27
C ARG A 85 -15.11 10.02 1.50
N TYR A 86 -15.91 8.98 1.75
CA TYR A 86 -15.89 7.73 0.99
C TYR A 86 -17.04 7.67 -0.02
N TYR A 87 -16.71 7.38 -1.27
CA TYR A 87 -17.67 7.41 -2.38
C TYR A 87 -17.22 6.52 -3.56
N ASN A 88 -18.11 6.28 -4.52
CA ASN A 88 -17.80 5.61 -5.78
C ASN A 88 -17.06 6.61 -6.70
N TYR A 89 -15.81 6.30 -7.01
CA TYR A 89 -14.90 7.20 -7.71
C TYR A 89 -15.39 7.58 -9.10
N ASP A 90 -16.00 6.63 -9.81
CA ASP A 90 -16.41 6.79 -11.22
C ASP A 90 -17.71 7.58 -11.37
N THR A 91 -18.45 7.78 -10.27
CA THR A 91 -19.76 8.45 -10.29
C THR A 91 -19.85 9.68 -9.40
N ASP A 92 -18.89 9.91 -8.50
CA ASP A 92 -18.96 10.94 -7.46
C ASP A 92 -20.25 10.84 -6.61
N MET A 93 -20.74 9.62 -6.44
CA MET A 93 -21.90 9.31 -5.61
C MET A 93 -21.55 8.25 -4.57
N LYS A 94 -22.39 8.08 -3.55
CA LYS A 94 -22.24 6.98 -2.62
C LYS A 94 -22.35 5.64 -3.36
N SER A 95 -21.40 4.73 -3.11
CA SER A 95 -21.55 3.33 -3.50
C SER A 95 -22.53 2.62 -2.57
N ASP A 96 -23.42 1.79 -3.12
CA ASP A 96 -24.31 0.89 -2.36
C ASP A 96 -23.52 -0.17 -1.56
N HIS A 97 -22.27 -0.40 -1.92
CA HIS A 97 -21.37 -1.38 -1.30
C HIS A 97 -20.54 -0.79 -0.15
N LEU A 98 -20.63 0.53 0.08
CA LEU A 98 -19.93 1.21 1.17
C LEU A 98 -20.79 1.31 2.43
N SER A 99 -20.14 1.03 3.56
CA SER A 99 -20.72 1.23 4.90
C SER A 99 -19.68 1.79 5.85
N ALA A 100 -20.11 2.58 6.83
CA ALA A 100 -19.23 2.99 7.91
C ALA A 100 -18.76 1.75 8.69
N TYR A 101 -17.49 1.74 9.10
CA TYR A 101 -16.95 0.68 9.94
C TYR A 101 -17.76 0.58 11.24
N ALA A 102 -18.15 -0.64 11.61
CA ALA A 102 -19.05 -0.92 12.73
C ALA A 102 -18.42 -0.57 14.08
N SER A 103 -18.56 0.69 14.48
CA SER A 103 -18.04 1.27 15.72
C SER A 103 -18.99 2.37 16.18
N SER A 104 -19.33 2.40 17.47
CA SER A 104 -20.15 3.47 18.06
C SER A 104 -19.47 4.84 18.05
N SER A 105 -18.15 4.88 17.82
CA SER A 105 -17.36 6.11 17.76
C SER A 105 -17.16 6.61 16.31
N ASN A 106 -17.68 5.90 15.32
CA ASN A 106 -17.54 6.27 13.92
C ASN A 106 -18.26 7.60 13.66
N LYS A 107 -17.62 8.47 12.86
CA LYS A 107 -18.09 9.82 12.53
C LYS A 107 -18.59 9.94 11.10
N LEU A 108 -18.42 8.90 10.28
CA LEU A 108 -18.91 8.86 8.92
C LEU A 108 -20.42 8.81 8.90
N THR A 109 -21.02 9.75 8.18
CA THR A 109 -22.47 9.80 7.94
C THR A 109 -22.75 10.08 6.49
N GLU A 110 -23.83 9.53 5.98
CA GLU A 110 -24.28 9.83 4.62
C GLU A 110 -24.65 11.30 4.48
N MET A 111 -24.18 11.94 3.40
CA MET A 111 -24.49 13.34 3.09
C MET A 111 -25.07 13.42 1.68
N THR A 112 -26.14 14.21 1.53
CA THR A 112 -26.78 14.46 0.23
C THR A 112 -26.50 15.87 -0.25
N ASP A 113 -26.42 16.06 -1.56
CA ASP A 113 -26.37 17.39 -2.17
C ASP A 113 -27.75 18.08 -2.19
N GLY A 114 -27.81 19.28 -2.77
CA GLY A 114 -29.03 20.09 -2.84
C GLY A 114 -30.11 19.50 -3.75
N ASN A 115 -29.75 18.52 -4.59
CA ASN A 115 -30.63 17.80 -5.50
C ASN A 115 -31.10 16.46 -4.90
N GLY A 116 -30.63 16.10 -3.70
CA GLY A 116 -30.97 14.86 -3.01
C GLY A 116 -30.12 13.66 -3.44
N TYR A 117 -29.04 13.85 -4.18
CA TYR A 117 -28.11 12.76 -4.51
C TYR A 117 -27.16 12.50 -3.35
N SER A 118 -26.96 11.23 -3.02
CA SER A 118 -26.02 10.82 -1.97
C SER A 118 -24.58 10.95 -2.46
N LYS A 119 -23.80 11.78 -1.79
CA LYS A 119 -22.40 12.13 -2.15
C LYS A 119 -21.36 11.35 -1.35
N GLY A 120 -21.79 10.31 -0.65
CA GLY A 120 -20.92 9.39 0.09
C GLY A 120 -21.04 9.49 1.60
N LEU A 121 -20.14 8.78 2.27
CA LEU A 121 -19.98 8.78 3.72
C LEU A 121 -18.96 9.85 4.10
N VAL A 122 -19.40 10.87 4.83
CA VAL A 122 -18.61 12.06 5.16
C VAL A 122 -18.39 12.16 6.67
N ALA A 123 -17.16 12.52 7.07
CA ALA A 123 -16.83 13.01 8.40
C ALA A 123 -15.99 14.30 8.26
N TYR A 124 -16.23 15.29 9.11
CA TYR A 124 -15.57 16.61 9.04
C TYR A 124 -15.36 17.19 10.46
N ASP A 125 -14.48 18.19 10.60
CA ASP A 125 -14.05 18.82 11.88
C ASP A 125 -13.88 17.79 13.01
N ILE A 126 -13.07 16.75 12.75
CA ILE A 126 -12.97 15.60 13.62
C ILE A 126 -12.08 15.94 14.81
N ARG A 127 -12.67 16.11 15.99
CA ARG A 127 -11.96 16.48 17.23
C ARG A 127 -11.24 15.34 17.93
N VAL A 128 -11.08 14.21 17.25
CA VAL A 128 -10.42 13.00 17.73
C VAL A 128 -9.43 12.52 16.68
N ASN A 129 -8.49 11.67 17.09
CA ASN A 129 -7.48 11.14 16.18
C ASN A 129 -8.17 10.23 15.13
N ALA A 130 -7.75 10.36 13.87
CA ALA A 130 -8.26 9.52 12.78
C ALA A 130 -7.72 8.10 12.94
N ILE A 131 -8.62 7.14 13.10
CA ILE A 131 -8.35 5.71 13.21
C ILE A 131 -9.50 4.94 12.55
N ARG A 132 -9.35 3.62 12.36
CA ARG A 132 -10.41 2.81 11.73
C ARG A 132 -11.75 2.90 12.44
N ASN A 133 -11.77 3.08 13.77
CA ASN A 133 -13.00 3.18 14.55
C ASN A 133 -13.71 4.54 14.39
N THR A 134 -13.01 5.59 13.98
CA THR A 134 -13.55 6.96 13.89
C THR A 134 -13.88 7.34 12.45
N VAL A 135 -13.06 6.92 11.48
CA VAL A 135 -13.22 7.30 10.06
C VAL A 135 -13.12 6.12 9.09
N GLY A 136 -13.12 4.87 9.58
CA GLY A 136 -13.03 3.72 8.69
C GLY A 136 -14.34 3.40 7.98
N ALA A 137 -14.21 2.90 6.75
CA ALA A 137 -15.30 2.38 5.94
C ALA A 137 -14.99 0.94 5.48
N ASN A 138 -16.05 0.14 5.37
CA ASN A 138 -16.00 -1.19 4.78
C ASN A 138 -16.62 -1.17 3.38
N TYR A 139 -16.02 -1.94 2.48
CA TYR A 139 -16.59 -2.29 1.19
C TYR A 139 -17.10 -3.73 1.22
N THR A 140 -18.35 -3.98 0.82
CA THR A 140 -18.92 -5.32 0.70
C THR A 140 -19.28 -5.60 -0.74
N ARG A 141 -18.48 -6.44 -1.41
CA ARG A 141 -18.71 -6.83 -2.80
C ARG A 141 -20.12 -7.42 -2.97
N PRO A 142 -20.88 -7.03 -4.01
CA PRO A 142 -22.19 -7.61 -4.30
C PRO A 142 -22.06 -9.10 -4.61
N ASN A 143 -23.12 -9.86 -4.32
CA ASN A 143 -23.20 -11.27 -4.68
C ASN A 143 -23.63 -11.45 -6.15
N ASP A 144 -22.81 -10.90 -7.05
CA ASP A 144 -22.98 -10.97 -8.51
C ASP A 144 -21.75 -11.64 -9.13
N ALA A 145 -22.01 -12.72 -9.88
CA ALA A 145 -20.98 -13.50 -10.58
C ALA A 145 -20.38 -12.74 -11.78
N ASN A 146 -21.10 -11.75 -12.33
CA ASN A 146 -20.63 -10.93 -13.44
C ASN A 146 -19.96 -9.63 -12.99
N TRP A 147 -19.88 -9.37 -11.69
CA TRP A 147 -19.24 -8.17 -11.16
C TRP A 147 -17.74 -8.19 -11.48
N THR A 148 -17.28 -7.20 -12.25
CA THR A 148 -15.90 -7.13 -12.77
C THR A 148 -14.98 -6.28 -11.91
N GLY A 149 -15.54 -5.51 -10.97
CA GLY A 149 -14.81 -4.58 -10.12
C GLY A 149 -15.63 -3.32 -9.82
N GLU A 150 -15.15 -2.52 -8.89
CA GLU A 150 -15.67 -1.18 -8.60
C GLU A 150 -14.52 -0.32 -8.06
N THR A 151 -14.48 0.95 -8.43
CA THR A 151 -13.52 1.90 -7.87
C THR A 151 -14.21 2.77 -6.83
N VAL A 152 -13.69 2.75 -5.61
CA VAL A 152 -14.13 3.64 -4.52
C VAL A 152 -12.98 4.54 -4.11
N ALA A 153 -13.28 5.75 -3.67
CA ALA A 153 -12.28 6.72 -3.23
C ALA A 153 -12.55 7.19 -1.82
N CYS A 154 -11.48 7.62 -1.15
CA CYS A 154 -11.50 8.35 0.11
C CYS A 154 -10.78 9.69 -0.09
N ASP A 155 -11.55 10.77 -0.16
CA ASP A 155 -11.01 12.14 -0.14
C ASP A 155 -10.63 12.50 1.29
N VAL A 156 -9.42 13.02 1.49
CA VAL A 156 -8.89 13.38 2.80
C VAL A 156 -8.39 14.82 2.80
N SER A 157 -8.77 15.55 3.85
CA SER A 157 -8.22 16.88 4.11
C SER A 157 -7.77 17.03 5.55
N ARG A 158 -6.63 17.69 5.72
CA ARG A 158 -6.21 18.22 7.02
C ARG A 158 -6.86 19.57 7.33
N TYR A 159 -7.34 20.28 6.33
CA TYR A 159 -7.94 21.61 6.43
C TYR A 159 -9.39 21.53 6.89
N VAL A 160 -9.81 22.55 7.65
CA VAL A 160 -11.21 22.70 8.11
C VAL A 160 -11.89 23.90 7.42
N ASP A 161 -11.38 24.33 6.27
CA ASP A 161 -11.87 25.50 5.53
C ASP A 161 -13.26 25.30 4.91
N GLY A 162 -13.73 24.05 4.83
CA GLY A 162 -15.11 23.67 4.53
C GLY A 162 -16.07 23.75 5.73
N CYS A 163 -15.59 24.15 6.91
CA CYS A 163 -16.37 24.19 8.15
C CYS A 163 -16.37 25.58 8.80
N GLU A 164 -17.55 26.07 9.14
CA GLU A 164 -17.72 27.32 9.90
C GLU A 164 -18.31 27.02 11.27
N ASN A 165 -17.60 27.37 12.35
CA ASN A 165 -18.02 27.12 13.73
C ASN A 165 -18.40 25.64 14.01
N GLY A 166 -17.71 24.69 13.35
CA GLY A 166 -17.98 23.25 13.45
C GLY A 166 -19.17 22.76 12.61
N THR A 167 -19.73 23.61 11.76
CA THR A 167 -20.79 23.24 10.82
C THR A 167 -20.21 23.09 9.42
N PHE A 168 -20.51 21.96 8.76
CA PHE A 168 -20.12 21.74 7.37
C PHE A 168 -20.84 22.73 6.44
N THR A 169 -20.07 23.39 5.57
CA THR A 169 -20.57 24.33 4.57
C THR A 169 -20.31 23.86 3.14
N HIS A 170 -19.17 23.21 2.91
CA HIS A 170 -18.73 22.69 1.62
C HIS A 170 -17.55 21.73 1.83
N GLU A 171 -17.23 20.94 0.81
CA GLU A 171 -16.03 20.11 0.76
C GLU A 171 -14.79 21.00 0.94
N PRO A 172 -13.90 20.70 1.90
CA PRO A 172 -12.70 21.52 2.10
C PRO A 172 -11.68 21.31 0.99
N THR A 173 -10.64 22.13 0.99
CA THR A 173 -9.49 21.90 0.12
C THR A 173 -8.91 20.50 0.37
N LEU A 174 -8.78 19.66 -0.65
CA LEU A 174 -8.29 18.28 -0.47
C LEU A 174 -6.77 18.20 -0.37
N SER A 175 -6.28 17.50 0.66
CA SER A 175 -4.85 17.19 0.81
C SER A 175 -4.44 16.02 -0.07
N MET A 176 -5.26 14.98 -0.15
CA MET A 176 -5.03 13.81 -1.01
C MET A 176 -6.30 12.99 -1.20
N ARG A 177 -6.26 12.08 -2.17
CA ARG A 177 -7.29 11.07 -2.42
C ARG A 177 -6.66 9.68 -2.43
N TYR A 178 -7.25 8.76 -1.68
CA TYR A 178 -6.95 7.34 -1.79
C TYR A 178 -7.98 6.66 -2.68
N ILE A 179 -7.53 6.03 -3.76
CA ILE A 179 -8.36 5.32 -4.74
C ILE A 179 -8.18 3.84 -4.51
N PHE A 180 -9.28 3.14 -4.28
CA PHE A 180 -9.30 1.70 -4.08
C PHE A 180 -10.05 1.01 -5.22
N HIS A 181 -9.31 0.29 -6.04
CA HIS A 181 -9.84 -0.58 -7.09
C HIS A 181 -10.17 -1.94 -6.49
N MET A 182 -11.46 -2.18 -6.25
CA MET A 182 -11.96 -3.46 -5.81
C MET A 182 -12.00 -4.41 -7.00
N ILE A 183 -11.35 -5.58 -6.89
CA ILE A 183 -11.35 -6.59 -7.96
C ILE A 183 -11.82 -7.94 -7.43
N PRO A 184 -12.43 -8.81 -8.25
CA PRO A 184 -12.79 -10.16 -7.81
C PRO A 184 -11.54 -10.93 -7.34
N ALA A 185 -11.62 -11.55 -6.18
CA ALA A 185 -10.54 -12.40 -5.65
C ALA A 185 -10.19 -13.56 -6.60
N GLU A 186 -11.19 -14.11 -7.29
CA GLU A 186 -11.04 -15.14 -8.32
C GLU A 186 -10.19 -14.62 -9.49
N LYS A 187 -10.55 -13.44 -10.02
CA LYS A 187 -9.81 -12.79 -11.09
C LYS A 187 -8.35 -12.53 -10.72
N TYR A 188 -8.11 -12.06 -9.50
CA TYR A 188 -6.74 -11.87 -9.02
C TYR A 188 -5.94 -13.18 -8.99
N ALA A 189 -6.55 -14.27 -8.51
CA ALA A 189 -5.92 -15.59 -8.47
C ALA A 189 -5.65 -16.16 -9.88
N ASP A 190 -6.56 -15.95 -10.82
CA ASP A 190 -6.41 -16.31 -12.24
C ASP A 190 -5.26 -15.50 -12.89
N ASP A 191 -5.25 -14.18 -12.71
CA ASP A 191 -4.21 -13.31 -13.28
C ASP A 191 -2.84 -13.62 -12.68
N LEU A 192 -2.77 -13.93 -11.38
CA LEU A 192 -1.57 -14.38 -10.68
C LEU A 192 -1.01 -15.66 -11.31
N GLN A 193 -1.87 -16.67 -11.51
CA GLN A 193 -1.47 -17.92 -12.15
C GLN A 193 -1.00 -17.67 -13.59
N ALA A 194 -1.74 -16.88 -14.37
CA ALA A 194 -1.41 -16.55 -15.74
C ALA A 194 -0.05 -15.85 -15.84
N ALA A 195 0.25 -14.92 -14.93
CA ALA A 195 1.54 -14.25 -14.85
C ALA A 195 2.69 -15.25 -14.61
N ILE A 196 2.52 -16.19 -13.66
CA ILE A 196 3.51 -17.24 -13.39
C ILE A 196 3.73 -18.11 -14.62
N LEU A 197 2.66 -18.61 -15.25
CA LEU A 197 2.76 -19.52 -16.41
C LEU A 197 3.34 -18.82 -17.65
N LYS A 198 3.08 -17.52 -17.82
CA LYS A 198 3.68 -16.71 -18.89
C LYS A 198 5.17 -16.47 -18.65
N GLY A 199 5.56 -16.20 -17.40
CA GLY A 199 6.95 -15.96 -17.04
C GLY A 199 7.80 -17.23 -17.08
N VAL A 200 7.27 -18.32 -16.53
CA VAL A 200 7.95 -19.61 -16.45
C VAL A 200 8.12 -20.22 -17.85
N GLY A 201 9.37 -20.48 -18.25
CA GLY A 201 9.71 -21.03 -19.58
C GLY A 201 9.81 -19.99 -20.70
N SER A 202 9.52 -18.71 -20.45
CA SER A 202 9.75 -17.65 -21.42
C SER A 202 11.02 -16.85 -21.08
N LYS A 203 11.66 -16.24 -22.08
CA LYS A 203 12.73 -15.24 -21.88
C LYS A 203 12.16 -13.88 -21.42
N VAL A 204 10.87 -13.80 -21.06
CA VAL A 204 10.21 -12.57 -20.65
C VAL A 204 10.54 -12.32 -19.18
N ASN A 205 10.80 -11.06 -18.85
CA ASN A 205 11.38 -10.67 -17.57
C ASN A 205 10.41 -10.74 -16.38
N ASP A 206 9.09 -10.87 -16.61
CA ASP A 206 8.06 -10.90 -15.55
C ASP A 206 7.76 -12.35 -15.12
N LEU A 207 8.41 -12.83 -14.06
CA LEU A 207 8.27 -14.22 -13.59
C LEU A 207 7.10 -14.44 -12.63
N THR A 208 6.60 -13.36 -12.00
CA THR A 208 5.45 -13.39 -11.09
C THR A 208 4.58 -12.16 -11.32
N TYR A 209 3.45 -12.08 -10.60
CA TYR A 209 2.53 -10.95 -10.69
C TYR A 209 3.16 -9.64 -10.16
N GLU A 210 3.87 -9.71 -9.04
CA GLU A 210 4.68 -8.60 -8.50
C GLU A 210 6.15 -8.78 -8.89
N ASP A 211 6.49 -8.51 -10.15
CA ASP A 211 7.88 -8.50 -10.60
C ASP A 211 8.57 -7.19 -10.20
N ASN A 212 9.35 -7.26 -9.12
CA ASN A 212 10.12 -6.12 -8.60
C ASN A 212 11.47 -5.94 -9.32
N LYS A 213 11.70 -6.65 -10.43
CA LYS A 213 12.86 -6.51 -11.32
C LYS A 213 14.20 -6.69 -10.58
N GLU A 214 15.26 -6.20 -11.21
CA GLU A 214 16.60 -6.23 -10.65
C GLU A 214 16.85 -5.02 -9.74
N MET A 215 17.40 -5.28 -8.58
CA MET A 215 17.82 -4.27 -7.62
C MET A 215 19.30 -4.45 -7.26
N SER A 216 20.02 -3.33 -7.25
CA SER A 216 21.40 -3.25 -6.77
C SER A 216 21.37 -2.55 -5.42
N VAL A 217 21.81 -3.26 -4.39
CA VAL A 217 21.76 -2.76 -3.00
C VAL A 217 23.15 -2.52 -2.48
N GLY A 218 23.33 -1.33 -1.93
CA GLY A 218 24.55 -0.93 -1.26
C GLY A 218 24.54 -1.31 0.21
N LEU A 219 25.51 -2.12 0.66
CA LEU A 219 25.66 -2.55 2.05
C LEU A 219 27.00 -2.08 2.62
N ARG A 220 27.03 -1.75 3.92
CA ARG A 220 28.26 -1.38 4.63
C ARG A 220 29.12 -2.60 4.97
N ASP A 221 28.47 -3.67 5.39
CA ASP A 221 29.08 -4.89 5.91
C ASP A 221 28.10 -6.07 5.81
N SER A 222 28.50 -7.25 6.31
CA SER A 222 27.69 -8.47 6.24
C SER A 222 26.48 -8.47 7.18
N VAL A 223 26.40 -7.55 8.14
CA VAL A 223 25.29 -7.43 9.10
C VAL A 223 24.27 -6.36 8.71
N SER A 224 24.60 -5.55 7.69
CA SER A 224 23.69 -4.60 7.05
C SER A 224 22.40 -5.30 6.58
N GLN A 225 21.26 -4.65 6.84
CA GLN A 225 19.94 -5.22 6.60
C GLN A 225 19.33 -4.67 5.31
N LEU A 226 18.82 -5.58 4.48
CA LEU A 226 17.93 -5.28 3.37
C LEU A 226 16.54 -5.81 3.73
N THR A 227 15.51 -4.97 3.64
CA THR A 227 14.12 -5.38 3.82
C THR A 227 13.37 -5.31 2.50
N LEU A 228 12.89 -6.45 2.01
CA LEU A 228 11.97 -6.55 0.88
C LEU A 228 10.53 -6.43 1.38
N ARG A 229 9.66 -5.83 0.57
CA ARG A 229 8.26 -5.56 0.91
C ARG A 229 7.35 -5.97 -0.24
N LEU A 230 6.26 -6.65 0.06
CA LEU A 230 5.19 -6.92 -0.90
C LEU A 230 4.25 -5.73 -1.08
N ASN A 231 3.56 -5.64 -2.22
CA ASN A 231 2.75 -4.46 -2.56
C ASN A 231 1.53 -4.29 -1.66
N PHE A 232 0.82 -5.38 -1.33
CA PHE A 232 -0.34 -5.26 -0.45
C PHE A 232 0.07 -4.92 0.98
N ASN A 233 -0.73 -4.04 1.60
CA ASN A 233 -0.56 -3.64 3.00
C ASN A 233 -0.93 -4.74 4.00
N ASP A 234 -1.81 -5.63 3.60
CA ASP A 234 -2.23 -6.80 4.34
C ASP A 234 -2.00 -8.06 3.49
N ILE A 235 -1.40 -9.08 4.09
CA ILE A 235 -1.15 -10.35 3.39
C ILE A 235 -2.45 -11.10 3.07
N THR A 236 -3.54 -10.80 3.77
CA THR A 236 -4.85 -11.39 3.53
C THR A 236 -5.47 -10.95 2.20
N HIS A 237 -4.92 -9.94 1.53
CA HIS A 237 -5.32 -9.56 0.17
C HIS A 237 -4.74 -10.48 -0.91
N TYR A 238 -3.81 -11.38 -0.58
CA TYR A 238 -3.33 -12.40 -1.53
C TYR A 238 -4.29 -13.58 -1.60
N PHE A 239 -5.05 -13.65 -2.70
CA PHE A 239 -5.85 -14.82 -3.05
C PHE A 239 -5.16 -15.62 -4.15
N PHE A 240 -5.25 -16.95 -4.09
CA PHE A 240 -4.53 -17.81 -5.03
C PHE A 240 -5.22 -19.16 -5.22
N HIS A 241 -5.00 -19.74 -6.40
CA HIS A 241 -5.21 -21.16 -6.63
C HIS A 241 -4.05 -21.95 -6.02
N PRO A 242 -4.32 -22.92 -5.13
CA PRO A 242 -3.26 -23.65 -4.46
C PRO A 242 -2.43 -24.45 -5.48
N MET A 243 -1.12 -24.22 -5.47
CA MET A 243 -0.15 -25.03 -6.22
C MET A 243 0.32 -26.19 -5.33
N ARG A 244 0.17 -27.42 -5.80
CA ARG A 244 0.58 -28.64 -5.10
C ARG A 244 2.11 -28.82 -5.10
N ASP A 245 2.59 -29.78 -4.31
CA ASP A 245 3.99 -30.18 -4.20
C ASP A 245 4.93 -29.01 -3.84
N LEU A 246 4.56 -28.28 -2.79
CA LEU A 246 5.37 -27.20 -2.23
C LEU A 246 6.81 -27.68 -1.98
N GLY A 247 7.78 -27.00 -2.61
CA GLY A 247 9.20 -27.33 -2.47
C GLY A 247 9.78 -28.22 -3.56
N LYS A 248 8.96 -28.71 -4.50
CA LYS A 248 9.42 -29.41 -5.71
C LYS A 248 9.37 -28.52 -6.95
N HIS A 249 8.43 -27.57 -7.01
CA HIS A 249 8.28 -26.66 -8.14
C HIS A 249 8.70 -25.24 -7.78
N HIS A 250 9.44 -24.61 -8.70
CA HIS A 250 10.17 -23.37 -8.46
C HIS A 250 10.00 -22.37 -9.59
N ILE A 251 9.98 -21.07 -9.24
CA ILE A 251 10.04 -19.97 -10.20
C ILE A 251 11.42 -19.90 -10.85
N TYR A 252 12.47 -20.01 -10.04
CA TYR A 252 13.84 -20.10 -10.51
C TYR A 252 14.31 -21.56 -10.45
N TYR A 253 14.64 -22.10 -11.61
CA TYR A 253 15.09 -23.48 -11.75
C TYR A 253 16.19 -23.58 -12.80
N SER A 254 17.06 -24.58 -12.65
CA SER A 254 18.10 -24.94 -13.62
C SER A 254 17.72 -26.15 -14.48
N ASP A 255 16.66 -26.86 -14.11
CA ASP A 255 16.18 -28.10 -14.76
C ASP A 255 14.65 -28.08 -14.81
N ASP A 256 14.09 -28.35 -16.00
CA ASP A 256 12.66 -28.30 -16.31
C ASP A 256 11.82 -29.28 -15.47
N GLN A 257 12.42 -30.30 -14.85
CA GLN A 257 11.70 -31.17 -13.91
C GLN A 257 11.14 -30.40 -12.69
N TYR A 258 11.77 -29.28 -12.33
CA TYR A 258 11.38 -28.41 -11.21
C TYR A 258 10.53 -27.22 -11.65
N GLN A 259 10.19 -27.13 -12.94
CA GLN A 259 9.37 -26.06 -13.49
C GLN A 259 7.94 -26.11 -12.93
N ILE A 260 7.35 -24.93 -12.70
CA ILE A 260 5.92 -24.79 -12.39
C ILE A 260 5.10 -24.98 -13.67
N LYS A 261 4.03 -25.78 -13.59
CA LYS A 261 3.14 -26.11 -14.70
C LYS A 261 1.69 -25.87 -14.29
N GLU A 262 0.84 -25.60 -15.27
CA GLU A 262 -0.60 -25.35 -15.05
C GLU A 262 -1.27 -26.50 -14.28
N SER A 263 -0.90 -27.75 -14.57
CA SER A 263 -1.45 -28.95 -13.94
C SER A 263 -1.22 -29.05 -12.43
N PHE A 264 -0.34 -28.23 -11.85
CA PHE A 264 -0.09 -28.23 -10.40
C PHE A 264 -1.04 -27.33 -9.62
N PHE A 265 -1.81 -26.48 -10.30
CA PHE A 265 -2.77 -25.59 -9.68
C PHE A 265 -4.16 -26.20 -9.63
N ASP A 266 -4.81 -26.07 -8.47
CA ASP A 266 -6.21 -26.47 -8.31
C ASP A 266 -7.14 -25.26 -8.50
N LYS A 267 -7.63 -25.07 -9.73
CA LYS A 267 -8.55 -23.97 -10.07
C LYS A 267 -9.93 -24.09 -9.40
N SER A 268 -10.28 -25.26 -8.87
CA SER A 268 -11.55 -25.44 -8.16
C SER A 268 -11.54 -24.84 -6.75
N GLN A 269 -10.36 -24.47 -6.25
CA GLN A 269 -10.18 -23.89 -4.92
C GLN A 269 -9.63 -22.47 -5.00
N LEU A 270 -10.16 -21.61 -4.15
CA LEU A 270 -9.65 -20.27 -3.91
C LEU A 270 -9.20 -20.16 -2.46
N MET A 271 -7.89 -20.03 -2.27
CA MET A 271 -7.29 -19.83 -0.94
C MET A 271 -6.95 -18.37 -0.71
N GLN A 272 -6.92 -17.99 0.56
CA GLN A 272 -6.48 -16.67 1.01
C GLN A 272 -5.23 -16.85 1.86
N ALA A 273 -4.20 -16.03 1.66
CA ALA A 273 -2.99 -16.14 2.44
C ALA A 273 -3.20 -15.68 3.88
N ASN A 274 -2.57 -16.40 4.82
CA ASN A 274 -2.43 -15.97 6.21
C ASN A 274 -0.96 -15.98 6.66
N TYR A 275 -0.05 -16.26 5.72
CA TYR A 275 1.39 -16.29 5.94
C TYR A 275 2.12 -16.09 4.61
N ILE A 276 3.39 -15.66 4.68
CA ILE A 276 4.27 -15.56 3.52
C ILE A 276 5.50 -16.43 3.71
N MET A 277 5.73 -17.34 2.78
CA MET A 277 6.98 -18.10 2.70
C MET A 277 7.92 -17.40 1.71
N TRP A 278 9.13 -17.07 2.14
CA TRP A 278 10.15 -16.47 1.31
C TRP A 278 11.19 -17.53 0.94
N ARG A 279 11.60 -17.55 -0.32
CA ARG A 279 12.64 -18.45 -0.81
C ARG A 279 13.72 -17.66 -1.53
N VAL A 280 14.95 -17.85 -1.10
CA VAL A 280 16.14 -17.23 -1.70
C VAL A 280 16.89 -18.29 -2.50
N TYR A 281 17.20 -17.98 -3.75
CA TYR A 281 17.92 -18.85 -4.68
C TYR A 281 19.32 -18.30 -4.92
N ASN A 282 20.28 -19.19 -5.12
CA ASN A 282 21.63 -18.81 -5.54
C ASN A 282 21.62 -18.33 -7.01
N ALA A 283 22.72 -17.70 -7.44
CA ALA A 283 22.87 -17.18 -8.80
C ALA A 283 22.60 -18.24 -9.89
N ASP A 284 23.03 -19.48 -9.67
CA ASP A 284 22.87 -20.58 -10.62
C ASP A 284 21.48 -21.22 -10.58
N LYS A 285 20.62 -20.80 -9.65
CA LYS A 285 19.24 -21.30 -9.48
C LYS A 285 19.17 -22.82 -9.25
N THR A 286 20.19 -23.39 -8.62
CA THR A 286 20.31 -24.83 -8.32
C THR A 286 20.00 -25.16 -6.87
N MET A 287 20.00 -24.15 -6.00
CA MET A 287 19.80 -24.28 -4.56
C MET A 287 18.88 -23.16 -4.05
N CYS A 288 18.20 -23.42 -2.95
CA CYS A 288 17.40 -22.41 -2.28
C CYS A 288 17.42 -22.53 -0.74
N ALA A 289 17.21 -21.40 -0.09
CA ALA A 289 17.01 -21.24 1.35
C ALA A 289 15.57 -20.76 1.59
N THR A 290 14.84 -21.42 2.49
CA THR A 290 13.43 -21.08 2.80
C THR A 290 13.32 -20.39 4.16
N PHE A 291 12.53 -19.32 4.20
CA PHE A 291 12.26 -18.50 5.37
C PHE A 291 10.75 -18.34 5.58
N TRP A 292 10.28 -18.57 6.80
CA TRP A 292 8.88 -18.45 7.17
C TRP A 292 8.66 -17.09 7.86
N LYS A 293 7.80 -16.23 7.28
CA LYS A 293 7.48 -14.91 7.83
C LYS A 293 5.96 -14.68 7.87
N GLY A 294 5.46 -14.21 9.02
CA GLY A 294 4.03 -13.92 9.20
C GLY A 294 3.54 -12.61 8.60
N GLY A 295 4.34 -11.93 7.76
CA GLY A 295 3.98 -10.62 7.24
C GLY A 295 4.62 -10.30 5.90
N ARG A 296 4.27 -9.14 5.35
CA ARG A 296 4.68 -8.66 4.02
C ARG A 296 6.14 -8.23 3.90
N PHE A 297 6.88 -8.20 5.01
CA PHE A 297 8.27 -7.76 5.06
C PHE A 297 9.22 -8.94 5.23
N PHE A 298 10.33 -8.90 4.49
CA PHE A 298 11.41 -9.87 4.62
C PHE A 298 12.76 -9.19 4.72
N THR A 299 13.29 -9.17 5.94
CA THR A 299 14.62 -8.65 6.23
C THR A 299 15.67 -9.74 6.13
N LEU A 300 16.70 -9.50 5.31
CA LEU A 300 17.84 -10.38 5.11
C LEU A 300 19.17 -9.62 5.28
N THR A 301 20.20 -10.37 5.66
CA THR A 301 21.60 -9.92 5.73
C THR A 301 22.46 -10.95 5.01
N LEU A 302 23.62 -10.54 4.50
CA LEU A 302 24.59 -11.49 3.91
C LEU A 302 24.97 -12.57 4.94
N ASN A 303 25.14 -12.19 6.20
CA ASN A 303 25.45 -13.13 7.28
C ASN A 303 24.34 -14.18 7.48
N ASN A 304 23.08 -13.74 7.54
CA ASN A 304 21.94 -14.65 7.69
C ASN A 304 21.86 -15.63 6.53
N LEU A 305 22.03 -15.16 5.28
CA LEU A 305 22.00 -16.04 4.11
C LEU A 305 23.13 -17.08 4.11
N ASN A 306 24.35 -16.68 4.48
CA ASN A 306 25.51 -17.59 4.54
C ASN A 306 25.39 -18.62 5.67
N SER A 307 24.76 -18.26 6.78
CA SER A 307 24.53 -19.15 7.92
C SER A 307 23.33 -20.09 7.74
N HIS A 308 22.41 -19.80 6.82
CA HIS A 308 21.16 -20.55 6.68
C HIS A 308 21.37 -21.97 6.13
N GLN A 309 20.36 -22.81 6.31
CA GLN A 309 20.32 -24.11 5.63
C GLN A 309 19.87 -23.90 4.18
N TRP A 310 20.65 -24.46 3.25
CA TRP A 310 20.33 -24.47 1.83
C TRP A 310 19.93 -25.88 1.44
N ASN A 311 18.96 -25.98 0.54
CA ASN A 311 18.50 -27.22 -0.04
C ASN A 311 18.67 -27.16 -1.56
N TYR A 312 18.95 -28.29 -2.18
CA TYR A 312 18.79 -28.45 -3.62
C TYR A 312 17.30 -28.31 -3.98
N LEU A 313 16.98 -28.10 -5.26
CA LEU A 313 15.59 -27.94 -5.71
C LEU A 313 14.71 -29.19 -5.51
N ASN A 314 15.30 -30.37 -5.30
CA ASN A 314 14.57 -31.56 -4.87
C ASN A 314 14.33 -31.63 -3.34
N ASN A 315 14.53 -30.51 -2.63
CA ASN A 315 14.40 -30.36 -1.19
C ASN A 315 15.42 -31.14 -0.34
N SER A 316 16.43 -31.78 -0.94
CA SER A 316 17.52 -32.41 -0.17
C SER A 316 18.51 -31.37 0.38
N ALA A 317 19.02 -31.58 1.59
CA ALA A 317 19.93 -30.65 2.25
C ALA A 317 21.27 -30.53 1.52
N VAL A 318 21.77 -29.31 1.32
CA VAL A 318 23.10 -29.04 0.79
C VAL A 318 24.12 -29.20 1.92
N PRO A 319 25.16 -30.04 1.76
CA PRO A 319 26.24 -30.15 2.75
C PRO A 319 26.91 -28.80 3.01
N ASN A 320 27.31 -28.53 4.25
CA ASN A 320 27.92 -27.24 4.64
C ASN A 320 29.06 -26.78 3.72
N ALA A 321 29.94 -27.70 3.30
CA ALA A 321 31.07 -27.40 2.41
C ALA A 321 30.67 -27.00 0.97
N LYS A 322 29.40 -27.20 0.59
CA LYS A 322 28.85 -26.88 -0.73
C LYS A 322 27.83 -25.74 -0.68
N LYS A 323 27.61 -25.12 0.48
CA LYS A 323 26.71 -23.96 0.60
C LYS A 323 27.24 -22.79 -0.23
N PRO A 324 26.37 -21.95 -0.80
CA PRO A 324 26.79 -20.71 -1.43
C PRO A 324 27.59 -19.84 -0.46
N SER A 325 28.72 -19.29 -0.92
CA SER A 325 29.49 -18.28 -0.18
C SER A 325 29.17 -16.90 -0.76
N LEU A 326 28.13 -16.28 -0.22
CA LEU A 326 27.66 -14.98 -0.69
C LEU A 326 28.54 -13.87 -0.15
N THR A 327 28.99 -13.00 -1.05
CA THR A 327 29.89 -11.88 -0.81
C THR A 327 29.40 -10.64 -1.56
N PHE A 328 30.07 -9.50 -1.42
CA PHE A 328 29.82 -8.36 -2.30
C PHE A 328 30.11 -8.75 -3.77
N GLY A 329 29.22 -8.34 -4.66
CA GLY A 329 29.14 -8.79 -6.05
C GLY A 329 28.25 -10.01 -6.26
N SER A 330 27.87 -10.73 -5.19
CA SER A 330 26.96 -11.87 -5.32
C SER A 330 25.55 -11.44 -5.67
N ARG A 331 24.89 -12.27 -6.48
CA ARG A 331 23.49 -12.14 -6.85
C ARG A 331 22.67 -13.28 -6.28
N VAL A 332 21.49 -12.95 -5.78
CA VAL A 332 20.47 -13.90 -5.36
C VAL A 332 19.14 -13.55 -5.99
N TYR A 333 18.26 -14.55 -6.10
CA TYR A 333 16.89 -14.33 -6.50
C TYR A 333 15.97 -14.64 -5.32
N VAL A 334 15.00 -13.78 -5.06
CA VAL A 334 14.07 -13.95 -3.93
C VAL A 334 12.66 -14.09 -4.48
N VAL A 335 11.91 -15.03 -3.95
CA VAL A 335 10.50 -15.25 -4.31
C VAL A 335 9.67 -15.31 -3.04
N ALA A 336 8.59 -14.54 -3.01
CA ALA A 336 7.58 -14.63 -1.97
C ALA A 336 6.45 -15.55 -2.43
N TYR A 337 5.96 -16.38 -1.53
CA TYR A 337 4.85 -17.28 -1.76
C TYR A 337 3.72 -16.95 -0.78
N ALA A 338 2.55 -16.65 -1.33
CA ALA A 338 1.30 -16.66 -0.58
C ALA A 338 1.04 -18.08 -0.06
N TYR A 339 0.84 -18.19 1.24
CA TYR A 339 0.69 -19.47 1.92
C TYR A 339 -0.50 -19.42 2.88
N ASN A 340 -1.20 -20.55 2.98
CA ASN A 340 -2.28 -20.72 3.94
C ASN A 340 -1.93 -21.89 4.87
N THR A 341 -1.75 -21.59 6.16
CA THR A 341 -1.31 -22.58 7.16
C THR A 341 -2.29 -23.73 7.37
N SER A 342 -3.56 -23.61 6.94
CA SER A 342 -4.54 -24.70 7.00
C SER A 342 -4.25 -25.83 6.01
N ASN A 343 -3.39 -25.61 5.01
CA ASN A 343 -2.90 -26.64 4.12
C ASN A 343 -1.39 -26.47 3.88
N ALA A 344 -0.59 -27.22 4.62
CA ALA A 344 0.85 -26.99 4.67
C ALA A 344 1.63 -27.35 3.40
N ASN A 345 0.98 -28.00 2.43
CA ASN A 345 1.62 -28.50 1.21
C ASN A 345 1.31 -27.64 -0.02
N VAL A 346 0.64 -26.50 0.15
CA VAL A 346 0.24 -25.63 -0.96
C VAL A 346 0.64 -24.18 -0.73
N ALA A 347 1.10 -23.52 -1.78
CA ALA A 347 1.40 -22.10 -1.79
C ALA A 347 1.29 -21.58 -3.22
N CYS A 348 1.41 -20.28 -3.44
CA CYS A 348 1.53 -19.71 -4.78
C CYS A 348 2.58 -18.59 -4.80
N PRO A 349 3.56 -18.60 -5.72
CA PRO A 349 4.47 -17.47 -5.90
C PRO A 349 3.70 -16.18 -6.20
N VAL A 350 3.97 -15.08 -5.50
CA VAL A 350 3.30 -13.79 -5.71
C VAL A 350 4.22 -12.67 -6.16
N ALA A 351 5.47 -12.70 -5.71
CA ALA A 351 6.45 -11.68 -6.02
C ALA A 351 7.82 -12.29 -6.26
N ASN A 352 8.63 -11.64 -7.09
CA ASN A 352 10.03 -11.98 -7.29
C ASN A 352 10.92 -10.74 -7.28
N PHE A 353 12.17 -10.94 -6.85
CA PHE A 353 13.22 -9.93 -6.76
C PHE A 353 14.52 -10.54 -7.26
N ALA A 354 15.33 -9.75 -7.97
CA ALA A 354 16.72 -10.14 -8.23
C ALA A 354 17.66 -9.15 -7.56
N VAL A 355 18.39 -9.60 -6.54
CA VAL A 355 19.16 -8.74 -5.64
C VAL A 355 20.65 -8.96 -5.90
N THR A 356 21.37 -7.88 -6.20
CA THR A 356 22.84 -7.88 -6.26
C THR A 356 23.40 -7.02 -5.14
N PHE A 357 24.30 -7.59 -4.33
CA PHE A 357 24.88 -6.92 -3.16
C PHE A 357 26.16 -6.19 -3.54
N TYR A 358 26.30 -4.92 -3.19
CA TYR A 358 27.52 -4.14 -3.43
C TYR A 358 28.08 -3.54 -2.15
N ASN A 359 29.39 -3.33 -2.10
CA ASN A 359 30.07 -2.65 -1.00
C ASN A 359 30.12 -1.14 -1.22
N HIS A 360 28.95 -0.54 -1.38
CA HIS A 360 28.77 0.91 -1.44
C HIS A 360 27.66 1.28 -0.48
N TYR A 361 27.80 2.34 0.29
CA TYR A 361 26.75 2.77 1.22
C TYR A 361 26.83 4.29 1.42
N PRO A 362 25.74 4.96 1.82
CA PRO A 362 25.80 6.36 2.22
C PRO A 362 26.82 6.54 3.33
N GLN A 363 27.81 7.40 3.10
CA GLN A 363 28.90 7.64 4.06
C GLN A 363 28.67 8.93 4.82
N THR A 364 29.07 8.98 6.09
CA THR A 364 29.07 10.22 6.86
C THR A 364 30.16 11.17 6.36
N ALA A 365 30.02 12.47 6.64
CA ALA A 365 31.04 13.47 6.33
C ALA A 365 32.42 13.09 6.92
N GLU A 366 32.45 12.54 8.13
CA GLU A 366 33.67 12.07 8.80
C GLU A 366 34.33 10.92 8.05
N GLN A 367 33.55 9.95 7.57
CA GLN A 367 34.05 8.83 6.77
C GLN A 367 34.60 9.28 5.42
N LEU A 368 33.99 10.30 4.81
CA LEU A 368 34.49 10.91 3.56
C LEU A 368 35.81 11.64 3.80
N LYS A 369 35.90 12.45 4.86
CA LYS A 369 37.14 13.14 5.29
C LYS A 369 38.26 12.14 5.58
N ALA A 370 37.98 11.07 6.32
CA ALA A 370 38.94 10.01 6.62
C ALA A 370 39.48 9.31 5.36
N LYS A 371 38.69 9.23 4.30
CA LYS A 371 39.09 8.69 2.99
C LYS A 371 39.68 9.75 2.03
N SER A 372 39.92 10.97 2.51
CA SER A 372 40.37 12.12 1.69
C SER A 372 39.45 12.42 0.50
N GLN A 373 38.15 12.15 0.63
CA GLN A 373 37.14 12.41 -0.40
C GLN A 373 36.45 13.76 -0.18
N ASN A 374 37.25 14.82 0.01
CA ASN A 374 36.72 16.15 0.35
C ASN A 374 35.82 16.73 -0.74
N THR A 375 36.00 16.31 -2.00
CA THR A 375 35.18 16.72 -3.14
C THR A 375 33.73 16.22 -3.08
N ARG A 376 33.42 15.30 -2.17
CA ARG A 376 32.07 14.74 -1.95
C ARG A 376 31.35 15.37 -0.76
N LEU A 377 31.98 16.32 -0.06
CA LEU A 377 31.38 17.03 1.06
C LEU A 377 30.46 18.15 0.53
N VAL A 378 29.38 18.43 1.27
CA VAL A 378 28.43 19.50 0.94
C VAL A 378 29.16 20.84 0.79
N ASP A 379 30.03 21.20 1.74
CA ASP A 379 30.82 22.45 1.67
C ASP A 379 31.60 22.60 0.37
N TYR A 380 32.23 21.52 -0.13
CA TYR A 380 32.95 21.56 -1.40
C TYR A 380 31.99 21.73 -2.58
N LEU A 381 30.85 21.01 -2.55
CA LEU A 381 29.84 21.11 -3.60
C LEU A 381 29.26 22.53 -3.67
N ASP A 382 28.97 23.15 -2.53
CA ASP A 382 28.43 24.51 -2.44
C ASP A 382 29.45 25.57 -2.90
N GLU A 383 30.74 25.38 -2.62
CA GLU A 383 31.81 26.29 -3.06
C GLU A 383 32.09 26.17 -4.57
N HIS A 384 32.03 24.96 -5.14
CA HIS A 384 32.50 24.69 -6.50
C HIS A 384 31.38 24.51 -7.54
N TYR A 385 30.14 24.32 -7.13
CA TYR A 385 29.00 24.15 -8.02
C TYR A 385 27.89 25.13 -7.67
N ARG A 386 27.24 25.66 -8.70
CA ARG A 386 26.04 26.49 -8.52
C ARG A 386 24.83 25.58 -8.42
N ALA A 387 24.11 25.65 -7.30
CA ALA A 387 22.80 25.02 -7.17
C ALA A 387 21.87 25.54 -8.28
N VAL A 388 21.31 24.62 -9.08
CA VAL A 388 20.37 24.94 -10.17
C VAL A 388 18.91 24.80 -9.74
N ALA A 389 18.65 24.05 -8.66
CA ALA A 389 17.34 23.91 -8.02
C ALA A 389 17.51 23.37 -6.59
N LYS A 390 16.61 23.77 -5.67
CA LYS A 390 16.45 23.13 -4.35
C LYS A 390 15.44 22.01 -4.51
N VAL A 391 15.84 20.78 -4.19
CA VAL A 391 14.95 19.62 -4.08
C VAL A 391 15.08 19.13 -2.65
N SER A 392 14.14 19.52 -1.81
CA SER A 392 14.05 19.12 -0.39
C SER A 392 12.65 18.56 -0.16
N PHE A 393 12.55 17.58 0.75
CA PHE A 393 11.30 17.02 1.27
C PHE A 393 11.08 17.44 2.75
N ASP A 394 12.03 18.20 3.31
CA ASP A 394 12.12 18.51 4.74
C ASP A 394 12.09 20.03 5.00
N ASP A 395 12.16 20.86 3.95
CA ASP A 395 12.03 22.31 4.04
C ASP A 395 10.57 22.78 3.85
N ASP A 396 9.63 21.85 3.98
CA ASP A 396 8.22 22.08 3.74
C ASP A 396 7.58 22.72 4.97
N ASP A 397 7.41 24.03 4.84
CA ASP A 397 6.53 24.95 5.57
C ASP A 397 6.54 24.85 7.11
N ASP A 398 7.22 25.82 7.74
CA ASP A 398 7.17 26.13 9.18
C ASP A 398 5.72 26.29 9.70
N GLU A 399 4.76 26.55 8.81
CA GLU A 399 3.35 26.80 9.08
C GLU A 399 2.43 25.64 8.65
N MET A 400 2.70 24.39 9.08
CA MET A 400 1.67 23.35 9.06
C MET A 400 0.49 23.67 10.00
N THR A 401 -0.36 24.60 9.58
CA THR A 401 -1.56 25.02 10.33
C THR A 401 -2.82 24.35 9.77
N LYS A 402 -3.91 24.35 10.55
CA LYS A 402 -5.22 23.86 10.07
C LYS A 402 -5.95 24.88 9.18
N TYR A 403 -5.35 26.04 8.95
CA TYR A 403 -5.97 27.13 8.21
C TYR A 403 -6.00 26.84 6.72
N LYS A 404 -6.90 27.53 6.03
CA LYS A 404 -7.02 27.48 4.57
C LYS A 404 -5.69 27.84 3.90
N PRO A 405 -5.25 27.09 2.87
CA PRO A 405 -4.16 27.49 1.98
C PRO A 405 -4.33 28.91 1.44
N THR A 406 -3.29 29.74 1.56
CA THR A 406 -3.31 31.13 1.07
C THR A 406 -2.65 31.28 -0.30
N SER A 407 -1.81 30.32 -0.68
CA SER A 407 -1.19 30.20 -2.00
C SER A 407 -1.33 28.78 -2.59
N PRO A 408 -1.19 28.60 -3.91
CA PRO A 408 -1.22 27.27 -4.54
C PRO A 408 -0.13 26.32 -4.04
N ASN A 409 1.00 26.84 -3.56
CA ASN A 409 2.11 26.02 -3.06
C ASN A 409 1.80 25.43 -1.67
N ASP A 410 1.00 26.13 -0.85
CA ASP A 410 0.60 25.67 0.50
C ASP A 410 -0.27 24.38 0.43
N ASN A 411 -0.86 24.08 -0.73
CA ASN A 411 -1.73 22.91 -0.93
C ASN A 411 -1.06 21.74 -1.67
N GLN A 412 0.10 21.98 -2.28
CA GLN A 412 0.82 20.99 -3.08
C GLN A 412 2.28 21.00 -2.64
N ASP A 413 2.53 20.37 -1.50
CA ASP A 413 3.85 19.80 -1.37
C ASP A 413 4.00 18.77 -2.49
N ARG A 414 4.99 18.99 -3.34
CA ARG A 414 5.16 18.28 -4.61
C ARG A 414 5.51 16.81 -4.39
N LEU A 415 5.80 16.42 -3.15
CA LEU A 415 6.27 15.11 -2.79
C LEU A 415 5.71 14.72 -1.41
N PRO A 416 5.10 13.53 -1.26
CA PRO A 416 4.71 13.05 0.06
C PRO A 416 5.96 12.74 0.90
N SER A 417 5.94 13.17 2.17
CA SER A 417 6.88 12.76 3.23
C SER A 417 6.87 11.26 3.48
#